data_AF-A0A7W7Y2V4-F1
#
_entry.id   AF-A0A7W7Y2V4-F1
#
_cell.length_a   1.000
_cell.length_b   1.000
_cell.length_c   1.000
_cell.angle_alpha   90.00
_cell.angle_beta   90.00
_cell.angle_gamma   90.00
#
_symmetry.space_group_name_H-M   'P 1'
#
loop_
_entity.id
_entity.type
_entity.pdbx_description
1 polymer ?
#
loop_
_entity_poly.entity_id
_entity_poly.type
_entity_poly.pdbx_seq_one_letter_code
_entity_poly.pdbx_strand_id
1 'polypeptide(L)'
;MIELNVTFFIQLANFLVFMVLLNHILIKPMVSMLDKRRKAIADSADEVQSTEDLVARKKAEYEEALAQARKEARDFAEVERQEALDAQEKILQEARRESEAILKSGQQAMDEQLQQARQQLSQQTSTLAASITQKILGRAS
;
A
#
# COMPACT_ATOMS: atom_id res chain seq x y z
N MET A 1 -5.80 -78.67 -61.52
CA MET A 1 -4.56 -77.92 -61.22
C MET A 1 -4.88 -76.45 -61.39
N ILE A 2 -4.35 -75.57 -60.54
CA ILE A 2 -4.53 -74.13 -60.73
C ILE A 2 -3.72 -73.76 -61.96
N GLU A 3 -4.36 -73.62 -63.11
CA GLU A 3 -3.69 -73.13 -64.30
C GLU A 3 -3.43 -71.63 -64.11
N LEU A 4 -2.17 -71.30 -63.83
CA LEU A 4 -1.67 -69.92 -63.80
C LEU A 4 -1.68 -69.35 -65.22
N ASN A 5 -2.85 -68.91 -65.65
CA ASN A 5 -3.06 -68.20 -66.90
C ASN A 5 -2.84 -66.70 -66.74
N VAL A 6 -2.53 -66.00 -67.84
CA VAL A 6 -2.30 -64.54 -67.86
C VAL A 6 -3.45 -63.75 -67.20
N THR A 7 -4.68 -64.22 -67.32
CA THR A 7 -5.88 -63.66 -66.67
C THR A 7 -5.77 -63.63 -65.14
N PHE A 8 -5.14 -64.62 -64.51
CA PHE A 8 -4.91 -64.65 -63.06
C PHE A 8 -4.01 -63.50 -62.62
N PHE A 9 -2.92 -63.23 -63.35
CA PHE A 9 -2.02 -62.11 -63.06
C PHE A 9 -2.71 -60.75 -63.28
N ILE A 10 -3.55 -60.62 -64.31
CA ILE A 10 -4.36 -59.42 -64.54
C ILE A 10 -5.37 -59.20 -63.41
N GLN A 11 -6.02 -60.26 -62.93
CA GLN A 11 -6.96 -60.18 -61.81
C GLN A 11 -6.26 -59.82 -60.49
N LEU A 12 -5.06 -60.38 -60.24
CA LEU A 12 -4.23 -60.03 -59.09
C LEU A 12 -3.79 -58.56 -59.14
N ALA A 13 -3.36 -58.07 -60.31
CA ALA A 13 -3.01 -56.67 -60.49
C ALA A 13 -4.21 -55.74 -60.23
N ASN A 14 -5.40 -56.07 -60.76
CA ASN A 14 -6.62 -55.33 -60.47
C ASN A 14 -6.96 -55.32 -58.98
N PHE A 15 -6.89 -56.47 -58.31
CA PHE A 15 -7.13 -56.56 -56.86
C PHE A 15 -6.16 -55.67 -56.07
N LEU A 16 -4.87 -55.70 -56.40
CA LEU A 16 -3.87 -54.85 -55.75
C LEU A 16 -4.13 -53.36 -55.99
N VAL A 17 -4.49 -52.97 -57.22
CA VAL A 17 -4.88 -51.59 -57.54
C VAL A 17 -6.10 -51.17 -56.71
N PHE A 18 -7.15 -51.99 -56.66
CA PHE A 18 -8.32 -51.73 -55.83
C PHE A 18 -7.98 -51.66 -54.33
N MET A 19 -7.08 -52.52 -53.84
CA MET A 19 -6.64 -52.51 -52.44
C MET A 19 -5.94 -51.21 -52.08
N VAL A 20 -5.03 -50.73 -52.95
CA VAL A 20 -4.32 -49.45 -52.75
C VAL A 20 -5.30 -48.28 -52.83
N LEU A 21 -6.21 -48.31 -53.82
CA LEU A 21 -7.23 -47.27 -53.99
C LEU A 21 -8.15 -47.20 -52.77
N LEU A 22 -8.62 -48.35 -52.27
CA LEU A 22 -9.47 -48.46 -51.10
C LEU A 22 -8.75 -47.99 -49.83
N ASN A 23 -7.47 -48.36 -49.66
CA ASN A 23 -6.67 -47.92 -48.52
C ASN A 23 -6.49 -46.40 -48.52
N HIS A 24 -6.22 -45.80 -49.68
CA HIS A 24 -6.02 -44.36 -49.81
C HIS A 24 -7.32 -43.55 -49.67
N ILE A 25 -8.43 -44.02 -50.27
CA ILE A 25 -9.69 -43.28 -50.33
C ILE A 25 -10.58 -43.48 -49.10
N LEU A 26 -10.57 -44.66 -48.47
CA LEU A 26 -11.52 -44.99 -47.39
C LEU A 26 -10.85 -45.26 -46.04
N ILE A 27 -9.83 -46.11 -46.00
CA ILE A 27 -9.23 -46.54 -44.72
C ILE A 27 -8.47 -45.39 -44.07
N LYS A 28 -7.55 -44.74 -44.80
CA LYS A 28 -6.75 -43.62 -44.29
C LYS A 28 -7.61 -42.46 -43.74
N PRO A 29 -8.61 -41.93 -44.47
CA PRO A 29 -9.41 -40.83 -43.96
C PRO A 29 -10.31 -41.26 -42.78
N MET A 30 -10.84 -42.49 -42.76
CA MET A 30 -11.61 -42.96 -41.61
C MET A 30 -10.77 -43.04 -40.33
N VAL A 31 -9.58 -43.64 -40.40
CA VAL A 31 -8.68 -43.72 -39.23
C VAL A 31 -8.26 -42.33 -38.79
N SER A 32 -7.93 -41.43 -39.73
CA SER A 32 -7.61 -40.04 -39.40
C SER A 32 -8.77 -39.30 -38.72
N MET A 33 -10.02 -39.54 -39.11
CA MET A 33 -11.18 -38.96 -38.43
C MET A 33 -11.35 -39.50 -37.00
N LEU A 34 -11.11 -40.80 -36.80
CA LEU A 34 -11.16 -41.42 -35.46
C LEU A 34 -10.06 -40.86 -34.55
N ASP A 35 -8.84 -40.71 -35.07
CA ASP A 35 -7.73 -40.12 -34.32
C ASP A 35 -7.99 -38.65 -33.99
N LYS A 36 -8.52 -37.87 -34.94
CA LYS A 36 -8.94 -36.49 -34.69
C LYS A 36 -9.99 -36.40 -33.58
N ARG A 37 -10.99 -37.29 -33.57
CA ARG A 37 -12.00 -37.32 -32.51
C ARG A 37 -11.41 -37.70 -31.17
N ARG A 38 -10.57 -38.74 -31.11
CA ARG A 38 -9.88 -39.14 -29.87
C ARG A 38 -9.03 -38.01 -29.33
N LYS A 39 -8.26 -37.36 -30.19
CA LYS A 39 -7.40 -36.24 -29.82
C LYS A 39 -8.19 -35.03 -29.34
N ALA A 40 -9.26 -34.65 -30.03
CA ALA A 40 -10.11 -33.54 -29.59
C ALA A 40 -10.69 -33.77 -28.19
N ILE A 41 -11.13 -35.00 -27.87
CA ILE A 41 -11.65 -35.34 -26.54
C ILE A 41 -10.56 -35.25 -25.47
N ALA A 42 -9.36 -35.78 -25.76
CA ALA A 42 -8.23 -35.72 -24.84
C ALA A 42 -7.76 -34.27 -24.61
N ASP A 43 -7.58 -33.51 -25.69
CA ASP A 43 -7.16 -32.10 -25.63
C ASP A 43 -8.18 -31.26 -24.85
N SER A 44 -9.50 -31.49 -25.03
CA SER A 44 -10.53 -30.79 -24.25
C SER A 44 -10.49 -31.12 -22.76
N ALA A 45 -10.19 -32.37 -22.38
CA ALA A 45 -10.07 -32.75 -20.97
C ALA A 45 -8.84 -32.10 -20.30
N ASP A 46 -7.69 -32.11 -21.00
CA ASP A 46 -6.46 -31.46 -20.54
C ASP A 46 -6.61 -29.93 -20.46
N GLU A 47 -7.35 -29.33 -21.40
CA GLU A 47 -7.63 -27.90 -21.40
C GLU A 47 -8.52 -27.50 -20.21
N VAL A 48 -9.54 -28.30 -19.88
CA VAL A 48 -10.39 -28.06 -18.70
C VAL A 48 -9.55 -28.15 -17.43
N GLN A 49 -8.75 -29.20 -17.26
CA GLN A 49 -7.92 -29.38 -16.06
C GLN A 49 -6.90 -28.25 -15.91
N SER A 50 -6.22 -27.88 -16.99
CA SER A 50 -5.23 -26.80 -16.96
C SER A 50 -5.88 -25.44 -16.68
N THR A 51 -7.09 -25.20 -17.18
CA THR A 51 -7.87 -23.99 -16.88
C THR A 51 -8.28 -23.95 -15.40
N GLU A 52 -8.77 -25.05 -14.84
CA GLU A 52 -9.12 -25.13 -13.42
C GLU A 52 -7.90 -24.88 -12.51
N ASP A 53 -6.75 -25.48 -12.83
CA ASP A 53 -5.50 -25.26 -12.10
C ASP A 53 -5.03 -23.79 -12.19
N LEU A 54 -5.14 -23.17 -13.38
CA LEU A 54 -4.82 -21.76 -13.57
C LEU A 54 -5.75 -20.85 -12.76
N VAL A 55 -7.05 -21.13 -12.75
CA VAL A 55 -8.03 -20.38 -11.95
C VAL A 55 -7.74 -20.53 -10.46
N ALA A 56 -7.47 -21.75 -9.99
CA ALA A 56 -7.13 -22.01 -8.59
C ALA A 56 -5.86 -21.26 -8.16
N ARG A 57 -4.80 -21.30 -8.98
CA ARG A 57 -3.56 -20.55 -8.74
C ARG A 57 -3.80 -19.05 -8.71
N LYS A 58 -4.53 -18.51 -9.69
CA LYS A 58 -4.83 -17.08 -9.75
C LYS A 58 -5.69 -16.61 -8.58
N LYS A 59 -6.62 -17.45 -8.12
CA LYS A 59 -7.41 -17.17 -6.92
C LYS A 59 -6.54 -17.15 -5.66
N ALA A 60 -5.62 -18.11 -5.50
CA ALA A 60 -4.70 -18.14 -4.38
C ALA A 60 -3.77 -16.90 -4.37
N GLU A 61 -3.17 -16.56 -5.52
CA GLU A 61 -2.36 -15.35 -5.68
C GLU A 61 -3.15 -14.08 -5.33
N TYR A 62 -4.41 -14.00 -5.75
CA TYR A 62 -5.29 -12.87 -5.45
C TYR A 62 -5.61 -12.77 -3.95
N GLU A 63 -5.95 -13.89 -3.31
CA GLU A 63 -6.23 -13.95 -1.87
C GLU A 63 -5.00 -13.58 -1.04
N GLU A 64 -3.81 -14.05 -1.44
CA GLU A 64 -2.53 -13.70 -0.82
C GLU A 64 -2.22 -12.21 -0.97
N ALA A 65 -2.34 -11.67 -2.18
CA ALA A 65 -2.13 -10.24 -2.43
C ALA A 65 -3.10 -9.38 -1.61
N LEU A 66 -4.37 -9.79 -1.49
CA LEU A 66 -5.36 -9.09 -0.67
C LEU A 66 -5.02 -9.15 0.83
N ALA A 67 -4.57 -10.31 1.32
CA ALA A 67 -4.15 -10.47 2.70
C ALA A 67 -2.92 -9.60 3.02
N GLN A 68 -1.96 -9.56 2.11
CA GLN A 68 -0.75 -8.74 2.23
C GLN A 68 -1.09 -7.25 2.20
N ALA A 69 -1.90 -6.78 1.25
CA ALA A 69 -2.34 -5.39 1.19
C ALA A 69 -3.09 -4.96 2.46
N ARG A 70 -3.94 -5.84 3.03
CA ARG A 70 -4.62 -5.56 4.31
C ARG A 70 -3.64 -5.49 5.48
N LYS A 71 -2.58 -6.29 5.47
CA LYS A 71 -1.54 -6.25 6.50
C LYS A 71 -0.75 -4.94 6.40
N GLU A 72 -0.27 -4.60 5.21
CA GLU A 72 0.46 -3.35 4.96
C GLU A 72 -0.37 -2.12 5.32
N ALA A 73 -1.66 -2.10 5.00
CA ALA A 73 -2.55 -1.00 5.39
C ALA A 73 -2.69 -0.86 6.91
N ARG A 74 -2.75 -1.97 7.66
CA ARG A 74 -2.79 -1.94 9.13
C ARG A 74 -1.47 -1.48 9.71
N ASP A 75 -0.36 -1.99 9.20
CA ASP A 75 0.98 -1.65 9.67
C ASP A 75 1.25 -0.15 9.40
N PHE A 76 0.88 0.36 8.22
CA PHE A 76 0.96 1.78 7.89
C PHE A 76 0.09 2.63 8.81
N ALA A 77 -1.17 2.25 9.04
CA ALA A 77 -2.06 2.98 9.94
C ALA A 77 -1.55 3.03 11.39
N GLU A 78 -0.92 1.96 11.87
CA GLU A 78 -0.34 1.92 13.21
C GLU A 78 0.89 2.81 13.32
N VAL A 79 1.78 2.80 12.31
CA VAL A 79 2.95 3.68 12.26
C VAL A 79 2.52 5.15 12.25
N GLU A 80 1.61 5.55 11.36
CA GLU A 80 1.08 6.91 11.29
C GLU A 80 0.42 7.34 12.60
N ARG A 81 -0.33 6.44 13.25
CA ARG A 81 -0.95 6.70 14.54
C ARG A 81 0.10 6.94 15.63
N GLN A 82 1.15 6.12 15.66
CA GLN A 82 2.23 6.27 16.63
C GLN A 82 3.01 7.57 16.41
N GLU A 83 3.33 7.91 15.15
CA GLU A 83 3.98 9.17 14.81
C GLU A 83 3.11 10.39 15.18
N ALA A 84 1.80 10.31 14.95
CA ALA A 84 0.87 11.36 15.35
C ALA A 84 0.81 11.54 16.87
N LEU A 85 0.83 10.45 17.65
CA LEU A 85 0.87 10.51 19.11
C LEU A 85 2.18 11.12 19.61
N ASP A 86 3.32 10.70 19.05
CA ASP A 86 4.64 11.23 19.40
C ASP A 86 4.75 12.73 19.05
N ALA A 87 4.20 13.14 17.90
CA ALA A 87 4.13 14.54 17.49
C ALA A 87 3.22 15.35 18.43
N GLN A 88 2.06 14.82 18.80
CA GLN A 88 1.15 15.44 19.76
C GLN A 88 1.84 15.64 21.11
N GLU A 89 2.55 14.62 21.61
CA GLU A 89 3.28 14.72 22.87
C GLU A 89 4.36 15.81 22.81
N LYS A 90 5.15 15.85 21.72
CA LYS A 90 6.16 16.89 21.52
C LYS A 90 5.56 18.30 21.53
N ILE A 91 4.46 18.51 20.79
CA ILE A 91 3.77 19.81 20.74
C ILE A 91 3.26 20.20 22.13
N LEU A 92 2.68 19.26 22.88
CA LEU A 92 2.21 19.52 24.24
C LEU A 92 3.35 19.84 25.20
N GLN A 93 4.48 19.14 25.11
CA GLN A 93 5.66 19.42 25.92
C GLN A 93 6.26 20.79 25.60
N GLU A 94 6.34 21.15 24.32
CA GLU A 94 6.83 22.46 23.87
C GLU A 94 5.92 23.59 24.36
N ALA A 95 4.60 23.45 24.18
CA ALA A 95 3.62 24.42 24.68
C ALA A 95 3.68 24.60 26.20
N ARG A 96 3.91 23.52 26.97
CA ARG A 96 4.11 23.60 28.43
C ARG A 96 5.38 24.37 28.78
N ARG A 97 6.50 24.07 28.11
CA ARG A 97 7.77 24.77 28.32
C ARG A 97 7.66 26.26 27.99
N GLU A 98 6.98 26.59 26.89
CA GLU A 98 6.75 27.98 26.49
C GLU A 98 5.87 28.71 27.52
N SER A 99 4.79 28.08 27.99
CA SER A 99 3.93 28.62 29.04
C SER A 99 4.70 28.87 30.35
N GLU A 100 5.53 27.92 30.78
CA GLU A 100 6.40 28.08 31.95
C GLU A 100 7.40 29.24 31.77
N ALA A 101 7.98 29.37 30.57
CA ALA A 101 8.90 30.46 30.25
C ALA A 101 8.20 31.83 30.28
N ILE A 102 6.98 31.92 29.73
CA ILE A 102 6.15 33.14 29.77
C ILE A 102 5.82 33.51 31.22
N LEU A 103 5.40 32.55 32.04
CA LEU A 103 5.10 32.78 33.45
C LEU A 103 6.32 33.29 34.22
N LYS A 104 7.48 32.66 34.01
CA LYS A 104 8.73 33.07 34.66
C LYS A 104 9.17 34.46 34.21
N SER A 105 9.11 34.75 32.92
CA SER A 105 9.42 36.09 32.37
C SER A 105 8.47 37.15 32.92
N GLY A 106 7.17 36.85 33.00
CA GLY A 106 6.17 37.74 33.58
C GLY A 106 6.42 38.04 35.05
N GLN A 107 6.80 37.03 35.86
CA GLN A 107 7.17 37.24 37.26
C GLN A 107 8.40 38.14 37.39
N GLN A 108 9.44 37.90 36.59
CA GLN A 108 10.64 38.74 36.59
C GLN A 108 10.31 40.19 36.20
N ALA A 109 9.51 40.41 35.17
CA ALA A 109 9.08 41.74 34.76
C ALA A 109 8.25 42.46 35.85
N MET A 110 7.38 41.74 36.56
CA MET A 110 6.62 42.31 37.68
C MET A 110 7.54 42.72 38.83
N ASP A 111 8.53 41.89 39.18
CA ASP A 111 9.50 42.20 40.24
C ASP A 111 10.33 43.44 39.90
N GLU A 112 10.79 43.56 38.64
CA GLU A 112 11.50 44.73 38.13
C GLU A 112 10.64 45.99 38.18
N GLN A 113 9.38 45.91 37.73
CA GLN A 113 8.42 47.02 37.81
C GLN A 113 8.16 47.44 39.27
N LEU A 114 8.06 46.49 40.19
CA LEU A 114 7.85 46.77 41.61
C LEU A 114 9.06 47.52 42.20
N GLN A 115 10.28 47.13 41.85
CA GLN A 115 11.50 47.82 42.27
C GLN A 115 11.56 49.24 41.70
N GLN A 116 11.27 49.43 40.41
CA GLN A 116 11.24 50.74 39.77
C GLN A 116 10.18 51.66 40.41
N ALA A 117 8.97 51.15 40.65
CA ALA A 117 7.90 51.88 41.31
C ALA A 117 8.29 52.31 42.73
N ARG A 118 8.94 51.44 43.51
CA ARG A 118 9.46 51.78 44.84
C ARG A 118 10.53 52.87 44.79
N GLN A 119 11.46 52.82 43.84
CA GLN A 119 12.49 53.86 43.67
C GLN A 119 11.86 55.20 43.29
N GLN A 120 10.92 55.23 42.35
CA GLN A 120 10.20 56.43 41.97
C GLN A 120 9.42 57.03 43.15
N LEU A 121 8.72 56.19 43.93
CA LEU A 121 7.96 56.65 45.10
C LEU A 121 8.89 57.26 46.17
N SER A 122 10.07 56.67 46.39
CA SER A 122 11.08 57.22 47.30
C SER A 122 11.60 58.59 46.84
N GLN A 123 11.90 58.74 45.55
CA GLN A 123 12.30 60.04 44.97
C GLN A 123 11.19 61.10 45.09
N GLN A 124 9.94 60.73 44.78
CA GLN A 124 8.78 61.62 44.92
C GLN A 124 8.55 62.03 46.38
N THR A 125 8.74 61.10 47.33
CA THR A 125 8.61 61.40 48.77
C THR A 125 9.71 62.37 49.23
N SER A 126 10.96 62.17 48.78
CA SER A 126 12.08 63.07 49.10
C SER A 126 11.88 64.47 48.54
N THR A 127 11.41 64.58 47.30
CA THR A 127 11.12 65.88 46.65
C THR A 127 9.94 66.59 47.30
N LEU A 128 8.89 65.85 47.69
CA LEU A 128 7.77 66.40 48.44
C LEU A 128 8.19 66.89 49.84
N ALA A 129 8.99 66.09 50.55
CA ALA A 129 9.53 66.48 51.86
C ALA A 129 10.38 67.76 51.75
N ALA A 130 11.29 67.84 50.78
CA ALA A 130 12.08 69.04 50.52
C ALA A 130 11.20 70.26 50.20
N SER A 131 10.15 70.08 49.39
CA SER A 131 9.20 71.16 49.05
C SER A 131 8.41 71.65 50.26
N ILE A 132 8.02 70.75 51.17
CA ILE A 132 7.35 71.09 52.43
C ILE A 132 8.32 71.87 53.34
N THR A 133 9.55 71.38 53.51
CA THR A 133 10.58 72.07 54.30
C THR A 133 10.85 73.46 53.77
N GLN A 134 10.98 73.63 52.45
CA GLN A 134 11.19 74.93 51.81
C GLN A 134 10.00 75.89 52.00
N LYS A 135 8.75 75.40 51.95
CA LYS A 135 7.55 76.21 52.24
C LYS A 135 7.44 76.61 53.71
N ILE A 136 7.91 75.78 54.64
CA ILE A 136 7.88 76.09 56.08
C ILE A 136 9.02 77.05 56.45
N LEU A 137 10.25 76.81 55.97
CA LEU A 137 11.40 77.67 56.23
C LEU A 137 11.29 79.03 55.53
N GLY A 138 10.74 79.09 54.31
CA GLY A 138 10.51 80.35 53.59
C GLY A 138 9.38 81.21 54.16
N ARG A 139 8.64 80.71 55.16
CA ARG A 139 7.67 81.49 55.95
C ARG A 139 8.24 82.00 57.28
N ALA A 140 9.44 81.56 57.67
CA ALA A 140 10.11 81.94 58.92
C ALA A 140 11.12 83.09 58.75
N SER A 141 11.08 83.77 57.60
CA SER A 141 11.87 84.98 57.30
C SER A 141 10.96 86.07 56.77
#